data_AF-A0A949BKV0-F1
#
_entry.id   AF-A0A949BKV0-F1
#
_cell.length_a   1.000
_cell.length_b   1.000
_cell.length_c   1.000
_cell.angle_alpha   90.00
_cell.angle_beta   90.00
_cell.angle_gamma   90.00
#
_symmetry.space_group_name_H-M   'P 1'
#
loop_
_entity.id
_entity.type
_entity.pdbx_description
1 polymer ?
#
loop_
_entity_poly.entity_id
_entity_poly.type
_entity_poly.pdbx_seq_one_letter_code
_entity_poly.pdbx_strand_id
1 'polypeptide(L)'
;MKKKLAVPESRPLADFLPTITIKAKDLAAEITSFNTKKNDLRGEPAITNEHVKNNKDVRDLLGKSGIKPEALPPEEDIKKLQRRINSEGKKIAKDTKNKS
;
A
#
# COMPACT_ATOMS: atom_id res chain seq x y z
N MET A 1 9.76 -7.20 -5.63
CA MET A 1 8.81 -6.95 -4.52
C MET A 1 8.23 -8.25 -3.95
N LYS A 2 7.61 -9.15 -4.74
CA LYS A 2 7.05 -10.44 -4.24
C LYS A 2 8.02 -11.30 -3.42
N LYS A 3 9.26 -11.52 -3.91
CA LYS A 3 10.31 -12.28 -3.19
C LYS A 3 10.81 -11.63 -1.90
N LYS A 4 10.75 -10.29 -1.79
CA LYS A 4 11.18 -9.56 -0.57
C LYS A 4 10.13 -9.61 0.55
N LEU A 5 8.86 -9.86 0.22
CA LEU A 5 7.74 -9.87 1.17
C LEU A 5 7.20 -11.29 1.46
N ALA A 6 7.87 -12.34 0.99
CA ALA A 6 7.47 -13.75 1.15
C ALA A 6 5.99 -14.03 0.77
N VAL A 7 5.49 -13.34 -0.26
CA VAL A 7 4.09 -13.44 -0.69
C VAL A 7 3.90 -14.64 -1.64
N PRO A 8 2.96 -15.56 -1.38
CA PRO A 8 2.62 -16.65 -2.31
C PRO A 8 2.17 -16.12 -3.67
N GLU A 9 2.60 -16.74 -4.78
CA GLU A 9 2.25 -16.27 -6.14
C GLU A 9 0.74 -16.21 -6.42
N SER A 10 -0.05 -17.00 -5.68
CA SER A 10 -1.50 -17.09 -5.80
C SER A 10 -2.28 -15.92 -5.20
N ARG A 11 -1.63 -14.99 -4.48
CA ARG A 11 -2.31 -13.81 -3.92
C ARG A 11 -1.84 -12.50 -4.54
N PRO A 12 -2.74 -11.52 -4.74
CA PRO A 12 -2.37 -10.17 -5.17
C PRO A 12 -1.35 -9.57 -4.19
N LEU A 13 -0.30 -8.95 -4.71
CA LEU A 13 0.70 -8.25 -3.89
C LEU A 13 0.05 -7.11 -3.07
N ALA A 14 -1.06 -6.55 -3.57
CA ALA A 14 -1.85 -5.52 -2.92
C ALA A 14 -2.38 -5.94 -1.53
N ASP A 15 -2.62 -7.23 -1.29
CA ASP A 15 -3.11 -7.73 0.01
C ASP A 15 -2.07 -7.65 1.13
N PHE A 16 -0.82 -7.31 0.80
CA PHE A 16 0.32 -7.29 1.72
C PHE A 16 1.09 -5.96 1.72
N LEU A 17 0.68 -5.02 0.85
CA LEU A 17 1.31 -3.71 0.79
C LEU A 17 0.67 -2.81 1.85
N PRO A 18 1.46 -2.15 2.71
CA PRO A 18 0.94 -1.15 3.61
C PRO A 18 0.08 -0.13 2.87
N THR A 19 -1.07 0.25 3.42
CA THR A 19 -2.03 1.20 2.82
C THR A 19 -1.33 2.48 2.33
N ILE A 20 -0.35 2.96 3.09
CA ILE A 20 0.46 4.12 2.75
C ILE A 20 1.28 3.94 1.47
N THR A 21 1.78 2.72 1.21
CA THR A 21 2.54 2.38 0.00
C THR A 21 1.63 2.35 -1.22
N ILE A 22 0.39 1.87 -1.06
CA ILE A 22 -0.62 1.89 -2.13
C ILE A 22 -0.98 3.34 -2.48
N LYS A 23 -1.34 4.15 -1.47
CA LYS A 23 -1.68 5.56 -1.66
C LYS A 23 -0.54 6.39 -2.24
N ALA A 24 0.71 6.09 -1.87
CA ALA A 24 1.89 6.70 -2.47
C ALA A 24 1.99 6.41 -3.98
N LYS A 25 1.74 5.17 -4.39
CA LYS A 25 1.80 4.78 -5.80
C LYS A 25 0.68 5.43 -6.61
N ASP A 26 -0.53 5.48 -6.05
CA ASP A 26 -1.67 6.17 -6.66
C ASP A 26 -1.37 7.66 -6.86
N LEU A 27 -0.85 8.32 -5.82
CA LEU A 27 -0.45 9.73 -5.88
C LEU A 27 0.58 9.99 -6.98
N ALA A 28 1.63 9.15 -7.06
CA ALA A 28 2.65 9.30 -8.11
C ALA A 28 2.06 9.15 -9.52
N ALA A 29 1.07 8.26 -9.71
CA ALA A 29 0.36 8.08 -10.96
C ALA A 29 -0.53 9.29 -11.30
N GLU A 30 -1.23 9.85 -10.32
CA GLU A 30 -2.05 11.05 -10.52
C GLU A 30 -1.20 12.27 -10.88
N ILE A 31 -0.06 12.48 -10.21
CA ILE A 31 0.89 13.56 -10.55
C ILE A 31 1.40 13.39 -11.98
N THR A 32 1.71 12.15 -12.39
CA THR A 32 2.14 11.85 -13.77
C THR A 32 1.06 12.21 -14.78
N SER A 33 -0.19 11.82 -14.53
CA SER A 33 -1.34 12.14 -15.40
C SER A 33 -1.57 13.65 -15.49
N PHE A 34 -1.49 14.34 -14.36
CA PHE A 34 -1.63 15.80 -14.30
C PHE A 34 -0.51 16.51 -15.08
N ASN A 35 0.76 16.15 -14.86
CA ASN A 35 1.89 16.77 -15.54
C ASN A 35 1.95 16.44 -17.03
N THR A 36 1.52 15.23 -17.41
CA THR A 36 1.37 14.84 -18.82
C THR A 36 0.40 15.78 -19.55
N LYS A 37 -0.76 16.06 -18.95
CA LYS A 37 -1.74 17.01 -19.52
C LYS A 37 -1.24 18.45 -19.49
N LYS A 38 -0.64 18.88 -18.37
CA LYS A 38 -0.18 20.25 -18.17
C LYS A 38 0.94 20.64 -19.13
N ASN A 39 1.88 19.73 -19.37
CA ASN A 39 3.08 19.98 -20.18
C ASN A 39 2.94 19.42 -21.61
N ASP A 40 1.75 18.96 -22.01
CA ASP A 40 1.48 18.28 -23.29
C ASP A 40 2.54 17.21 -23.62
N LEU A 41 2.87 16.37 -22.64
CA LEU A 41 3.84 15.30 -22.84
C LEU A 41 3.25 14.27 -23.79
N ARG A 42 3.96 13.98 -24.88
CA ARG A 42 3.53 13.04 -25.92
C ARG A 42 4.51 11.88 -26.04
N GLY A 43 3.95 10.72 -26.32
CA GLY A 43 4.70 9.49 -26.50
C GLY A 43 5.09 8.82 -25.18
N GLU A 44 5.31 7.52 -25.28
CA GLU A 44 5.67 6.67 -24.15
C GLU A 44 6.95 7.14 -23.42
N PRO A 45 8.07 7.50 -24.10
CA PRO A 45 9.32 7.80 -23.40
C PRO A 45 9.23 9.02 -22.47
N ALA A 46 8.53 10.07 -22.90
CA ALA A 46 8.35 11.29 -22.10
C ALA A 46 7.49 11.03 -20.85
N ILE A 47 6.39 10.29 -21.03
CA ILE A 47 5.49 9.92 -19.92
C ILE A 47 6.19 8.95 -18.96
N THR A 48 6.99 8.01 -19.47
CA THR A 48 7.77 7.08 -18.64
C THR A 48 8.79 7.82 -17.78
N ASN A 49 9.52 8.79 -18.36
CA ASN A 49 10.48 9.60 -17.60
C ASN A 49 9.78 10.40 -16.49
N GLU A 50 8.65 11.03 -16.81
CA GLU A 50 7.81 11.74 -15.83
C GLU A 50 7.32 10.79 -14.72
N HIS A 51 6.87 9.59 -15.09
CA HIS A 51 6.43 8.58 -14.13
C HIS A 51 7.55 8.15 -13.18
N VAL A 52 8.74 7.85 -13.71
CA VAL A 52 9.90 7.46 -12.90
C VAL A 52 10.29 8.58 -11.93
N LYS A 53 10.31 9.83 -12.42
CA LYS A 53 10.59 11.01 -11.60
C LYS A 53 9.56 11.15 -10.46
N ASN A 54 8.28 11.13 -10.77
CA ASN A 54 7.22 11.29 -9.76
C ASN A 54 7.21 10.18 -8.72
N ASN A 55 7.51 8.94 -9.11
CA ASN A 55 7.66 7.84 -8.15
C ASN A 55 8.86 8.05 -7.23
N LYS A 56 9.96 8.60 -7.74
CA LYS A 56 11.12 8.96 -6.91
C LYS A 56 10.78 10.09 -5.94
N ASP A 57 10.15 11.15 -6.43
CA ASP A 57 9.79 12.33 -5.62
C ASP A 57 8.83 11.95 -4.47
N VAL A 58 7.82 11.11 -4.74
CA VAL A 58 6.91 10.60 -3.70
C VAL A 58 7.64 9.70 -2.71
N ARG A 59 8.59 8.86 -3.16
CA ARG A 59 9.41 8.04 -2.27
C ARG A 59 10.28 8.91 -1.36
N ASP A 60 10.89 9.95 -1.90
CA ASP A 60 11.75 10.87 -1.15
C ASP A 60 10.93 11.67 -0.12
N LEU A 61 9.70 12.06 -0.47
CA LEU A 61 8.75 12.68 0.46
C LEU A 61 8.44 11.76 1.65
N LEU A 62 8.12 10.49 1.39
CA LEU A 62 7.89 9.51 2.45
C LEU A 62 9.15 9.31 3.30
N GLY A 63 10.32 9.27 2.67
CA GLY A 63 11.60 9.16 3.34
C GLY A 63 11.88 10.31 4.32
N LYS A 64 11.52 11.55 3.94
CA LYS A 64 11.61 12.74 4.83
C LYS A 64 10.72 12.61 6.07
N SER A 65 9.57 11.96 5.92
CA SER A 65 8.66 11.64 7.05
C SER A 65 9.07 10.39 7.83
N GLY A 66 10.25 9.83 7.58
CA GLY A 66 10.74 8.61 8.22
C GLY A 66 10.13 7.31 7.68
N ILE A 67 9.34 7.38 6.62
CA ILE A 67 8.61 6.24 6.05
C ILE A 67 9.40 5.71 4.84
N LYS A 68 9.86 4.46 4.92
CA LYS A 68 10.54 3.78 3.81
C LYS A 68 9.64 2.70 3.21
N PRO A 69 8.92 2.96 2.10
CA PRO A 69 7.90 2.05 1.57
C PRO A 69 8.40 0.63 1.29
N GLU A 70 9.67 0.50 0.89
CA GLU A 70 10.30 -0.80 0.57
C GLU A 70 10.87 -1.53 1.79
N ALA A 71 10.94 -0.86 2.94
CA ALA A 71 11.42 -1.41 4.22
C ALA A 71 10.30 -1.51 5.26
N LEU A 72 9.08 -1.07 4.93
CA LEU A 72 7.93 -1.32 5.78
C LEU A 72 7.69 -2.84 5.84
N PRO A 73 7.43 -3.39 7.04
CA PRO A 73 6.98 -4.77 7.12
C PRO A 73 5.73 -4.93 6.23
N PRO A 74 5.57 -6.06 5.52
CA PRO A 74 4.29 -6.36 4.91
C PRO A 74 3.21 -6.18 5.98
N GLU A 75 2.09 -5.53 5.63
CA GLU A 75 0.98 -5.38 6.57
C GLU A 75 0.68 -6.77 7.13
N GLU A 76 0.75 -6.91 8.47
CA GLU A 76 0.49 -8.18 9.16
C GLU A 76 -0.76 -8.79 8.56
N ASP A 77 -0.63 -9.99 7.99
CA ASP A 77 -1.68 -10.80 7.34
C ASP A 77 -3.06 -10.31 7.80
N ILE A 78 -3.69 -9.40 7.04
CA ILE A 78 -4.92 -8.71 7.48
C ILE A 78 -5.97 -9.73 7.89
N LYS A 79 -5.91 -10.94 7.31
CA LYS A 79 -6.68 -12.11 7.68
C LYS A 79 -6.42 -12.62 9.09
N LYS A 80 -5.19 -12.63 9.61
CA LYS A 80 -4.89 -12.90 11.02
C LYS A 80 -5.50 -11.85 11.93
N LEU A 81 -5.40 -10.56 11.59
CA LEU A 81 -5.98 -9.48 12.39
C LEU A 81 -7.51 -9.57 12.41
N GLN A 82 -8.14 -9.74 11.23
CA GLN A 82 -9.58 -9.99 11.10
C GLN A 82 -10.02 -11.25 11.86
N ARG A 83 -9.24 -12.34 11.81
CA ARG A 83 -9.53 -13.55 12.58
C ARG A 83 -9.45 -13.29 14.09
N ARG A 84 -8.48 -12.49 14.55
CA ARG A 84 -8.34 -12.11 15.95
C ARG A 84 -9.55 -11.29 16.41
N ILE A 85 -9.89 -10.23 15.69
CA ILE A 85 -11.04 -9.37 15.98
C ILE A 85 -12.36 -10.18 15.98
N ASN A 86 -12.56 -11.04 14.99
CA ASN A 86 -13.74 -11.92 14.93
C ASN A 86 -13.77 -12.93 16.09
N SER A 87 -12.62 -13.43 16.52
CA SER A 87 -12.53 -14.36 17.66
C SER A 87 -12.78 -13.65 19.00
N GLU A 88 -12.29 -12.42 19.15
CA GLU A 88 -12.50 -11.58 20.34
C GLU A 88 -13.96 -11.13 20.44
N GLY A 89 -14.57 -10.68 19.33
CA GLY A 89 -16.00 -10.36 19.28
C GLY A 89 -16.89 -11.55 19.66
N LYS A 90 -16.53 -12.77 19.24
CA LYS A 90 -17.23 -14.01 19.65
C LYS A 90 -17.03 -14.38 21.11
N LYS A 91 -15.88 -14.07 21.71
CA LYS A 91 -15.62 -14.30 23.15
C LYS A 91 -16.41 -13.30 24.01
N ILE A 92 -16.36 -12.02 23.65
CA ILE A 92 -17.09 -10.95 24.35
C ILE A 92 -18.60 -11.24 24.34
N ALA A 93 -19.15 -11.68 23.20
CA ALA A 93 -20.57 -12.05 23.10
C ALA A 93 -20.97 -13.31 23.90
N LYS A 94 -20.01 -14.19 24.23
CA LYS A 94 -20.24 -15.36 25.09
C LYS A 94 -20.14 -15.00 26.57
N ASP A 95 -19.19 -14.14 26.94
CA ASP A 95 -19.01 -13.68 28.31
C ASP A 95 -20.18 -12.80 28.79
N THR A 96 -20.81 -12.03 27.89
CA THR A 96 -22.02 -11.26 28.23
C THR A 96 -23.25 -12.15 28.40
N LYS A 97 -23.37 -13.26 27.66
CA LYS A 97 -24.46 -14.25 27.83
C LYS A 97 -24.35 -15.10 29.10
N ASN A 98 -23.14 -15.30 29.63
CA ASN A 98 -22.91 -16.05 30.87
C ASN A 98 -23.04 -15.20 32.15
N LYS A 99 -23.25 -13.88 32.01
CA LYS A 99 -23.42 -12.93 33.12
C LYS A 99 -24.84 -12.36 33.25
N SER A 100 -25.81 -12.87 32.49
CA SER A 100 -27.23 -12.54 32.61
C SER A 100 -28.02 -13.71 33.18
#